data_AF-A0A933U8M5-F1
#
_entry.id   AF-A0A933U8M5-F1
#
_cell.length_a   1.000
_cell.length_b   1.000
_cell.length_c   1.000
_cell.angle_alpha   90.00
_cell.angle_beta   90.00
_cell.angle_gamma   90.00
#
_symmetry.space_group_name_H-M   'P 1'
#
loop_
_entity.id
_entity.type
_entity.pdbx_description
1 polymer ?
#
loop_
_entity_poly.entity_id
_entity_poly.type
_entity_poly.pdbx_seq_one_letter_code
_entity_poly.pdbx_strand_id
1 'polypeptide(L)'
;MLNIERKWLEAVPWQTVVNTNQGLCEKDSQPHAPSAKGYDAARKLWEEAAPRDLRLRQVLEMCREIHKLAPFQFFNGNTVAAVAKTFVEDMLQSLPPVQAQIARSTVSHYVVGVIKPRELEDVFAAFDGLWRHGGAAPPK
;
A
#
# COMPACT_ATOMS: atom_id res chain seq x y z
N MET A 1 3.99 -12.88 -6.58
CA MET A 1 3.88 -11.40 -6.66
C MET A 1 4.65 -10.64 -5.57
N LEU A 2 4.57 -11.03 -4.29
CA LEU A 2 5.18 -10.29 -3.17
C LEU A 2 6.71 -10.11 -3.20
N ASN A 3 7.40 -10.86 -4.07
CA ASN A 3 8.87 -10.84 -4.20
C ASN A 3 9.38 -9.91 -5.32
N ILE A 4 8.51 -9.24 -6.08
CA ILE A 4 8.94 -8.27 -7.10
C ILE A 4 9.69 -7.13 -6.42
N GLU A 5 10.88 -6.84 -6.93
CA GLU A 5 11.84 -5.90 -6.36
C GLU A 5 12.07 -4.73 -7.32
N ARG A 6 11.93 -3.50 -6.80
CA ARG A 6 12.20 -2.24 -7.50
C ARG A 6 12.20 -1.08 -6.50
N LYS A 7 12.51 0.13 -6.96
CA LYS A 7 12.35 1.38 -6.22
C LYS A 7 10.88 1.83 -6.13
N TRP A 8 10.05 1.05 -5.44
CA TRP A 8 8.61 1.30 -5.34
C TRP A 8 8.27 2.68 -4.79
N LEU A 9 8.99 3.10 -3.75
CA LEU A 9 8.72 4.31 -2.99
C LEU A 9 9.17 5.59 -3.73
N GLU A 10 10.12 5.48 -4.67
CA GLU A 10 10.53 6.61 -5.53
C GLU A 10 9.36 7.12 -6.39
N ALA A 11 8.47 6.22 -6.84
CA ALA A 11 7.27 6.56 -7.59
C ALA A 11 6.16 7.17 -6.72
N VAL A 12 6.27 7.06 -5.39
CA VAL A 12 5.29 7.55 -4.41
C VAL A 12 6.03 8.37 -3.35
N PRO A 13 6.46 9.60 -3.68
CA PRO A 13 7.17 10.45 -2.73
C PRO A 13 6.32 10.72 -1.49
N TRP A 14 6.96 11.08 -0.36
CA TRP A 14 6.26 11.34 0.90
C TRP A 14 5.11 12.36 0.74
N GLN A 15 5.30 13.38 -0.11
CA GLN A 15 4.26 14.35 -0.41
C GLN A 15 2.97 13.73 -0.97
N THR A 16 3.05 12.61 -1.70
CA THR A 16 1.87 11.87 -2.15
C THR A 16 1.09 11.28 -0.97
N VAL A 17 1.79 10.82 0.08
CA VAL A 17 1.15 10.34 1.33
C VAL A 17 0.41 11.47 2.03
N VAL A 18 1.05 12.65 2.14
CA VAL A 18 0.45 13.86 2.71
C VAL A 18 -0.78 14.30 1.92
N ASN A 19 -0.66 14.41 0.60
CA ASN A 19 -1.76 14.81 -0.28
C ASN A 19 -2.94 13.82 -0.21
N THR A 20 -2.64 12.53 -0.10
CA THR A 20 -3.67 11.50 0.09
C THR A 20 -4.43 11.70 1.41
N ASN A 21 -3.72 11.98 2.51
CA ASN A 21 -4.37 12.27 3.78
C ASN A 21 -5.20 13.55 3.71
N GLN A 22 -4.65 14.60 3.10
CA GLN A 22 -5.34 15.88 2.93
C GLN A 22 -6.66 15.70 2.19
N GLY A 23 -6.67 14.99 1.05
CA GLY A 23 -7.91 14.73 0.30
C GLY A 23 -8.94 13.92 1.07
N LEU A 24 -8.51 13.00 1.94
CA LEU A 24 -9.42 12.27 2.83
C LEU A 24 -10.01 13.17 3.92
N CYS A 25 -9.19 14.04 4.52
CA CYS A 25 -9.64 15.02 5.50
C CYS A 25 -10.64 16.01 4.90
N GLU A 26 -10.35 16.57 3.72
CA GLU A 26 -11.22 17.50 3.00
C GLU A 26 -12.58 16.88 2.69
N LYS A 27 -12.59 15.62 2.23
CA LYS A 27 -13.83 14.90 1.91
C LYS A 27 -14.79 14.76 3.11
N ASP A 28 -14.25 14.62 4.31
CA ASP A 28 -15.03 14.39 5.53
C ASP A 28 -15.01 15.59 6.50
N SER A 29 -14.63 16.77 6.00
CA SER A 29 -14.57 18.03 6.75
C SER A 29 -13.74 17.95 8.05
N GLN A 30 -12.68 17.15 8.06
CA GLN A 30 -11.72 17.10 9.17
C GLN A 30 -10.52 18.00 8.88
N PRO A 31 -9.88 18.60 9.91
CA PRO A 31 -8.66 19.37 9.70
C PRO A 31 -7.50 18.42 9.32
N HIS A 32 -6.79 18.75 8.25
CA HIS A 32 -5.53 18.09 7.93
C HIS A 32 -4.44 18.55 8.90
N ALA A 33 -3.91 17.64 9.71
CA ALA A 33 -2.88 17.95 10.70
C ALA A 33 -1.90 16.78 10.90
N PRO A 34 -0.58 17.05 10.91
CA PRO A 34 0.41 16.06 11.31
C PRO A 34 0.25 15.69 12.79
N SER A 35 0.61 14.47 13.15
CA SER A 35 0.70 14.08 14.55
C SER A 35 2.02 14.56 15.18
N ALA A 36 1.96 14.99 16.44
CA ALA A 36 3.12 15.54 17.14
C ALA A 36 4.27 14.53 17.35
N LYS A 37 3.98 13.23 17.36
CA LYS A 37 4.98 12.17 17.64
C LYS A 37 5.35 11.35 16.40
N GLY A 38 4.40 11.15 15.49
CA GLY A 38 4.52 10.17 14.42
C GLY A 38 5.03 10.72 13.10
N TYR A 39 4.75 12.00 12.82
CA TYR A 39 4.92 12.56 11.48
C TYR A 39 6.38 12.53 11.01
N ASP A 40 7.30 13.11 11.78
CA ASP A 40 8.71 13.20 11.37
C ASP A 40 9.38 11.83 11.31
N ALA A 41 9.05 10.93 12.25
CA ALA A 41 9.58 9.56 12.25
C ALA A 41 9.11 8.78 11.01
N ALA A 42 7.84 8.93 10.65
CA ALA A 42 7.26 8.29 9.46
C ALA A 42 7.83 8.87 8.17
N ARG A 43 7.93 10.20 8.05
CA ARG A 43 8.54 10.87 6.90
C ARG A 43 9.96 10.37 6.70
N LYS A 44 10.78 10.41 7.75
CA LYS A 44 12.18 10.00 7.69
C LYS A 44 12.32 8.55 7.25
N LEU A 45 11.54 7.64 7.84
CA LEU A 45 11.53 6.23 7.47
C LEU A 45 11.19 6.04 5.98
N TRP A 46 10.21 6.79 5.47
CA TRP A 46 9.78 6.72 4.07
C TRP A 46 10.86 7.26 3.12
N GLU A 47 11.40 8.44 3.40
CA GLU A 47 12.39 9.12 2.55
C GLU A 47 13.73 8.38 2.50
N GLU A 48 14.19 7.81 3.63
CA GLU A 48 15.39 6.97 3.67
C GLU A 48 15.22 5.67 2.89
N ALA A 49 14.00 5.16 2.81
CA ALA A 49 13.68 3.96 2.05
C ALA A 49 13.40 4.21 0.58
N ALA A 50 12.99 5.44 0.22
CA ALA A 50 12.63 5.84 -1.14
C ALA A 50 13.64 5.42 -2.24
N PRO A 51 14.96 5.62 -2.07
CA PRO A 51 15.92 5.30 -3.13
C PRO A 51 16.28 3.80 -3.22
N ARG A 52 15.78 2.97 -2.30
CA ARG A 52 16.19 1.56 -2.19
C ARG A 52 15.33 0.66 -3.07
N ASP A 53 15.96 -0.37 -3.62
CA ASP A 53 15.22 -1.52 -4.15
C ASP A 53 14.62 -2.32 -2.98
N LEU A 54 13.30 -2.51 -3.03
CA LEU A 54 12.55 -3.22 -2.01
C LEU A 54 11.65 -4.25 -2.69
N ARG A 55 11.48 -5.40 -2.05
CA ARG A 55 10.41 -6.33 -2.42
C ARG A 55 9.07 -5.71 -2.06
N LEU A 56 8.03 -5.98 -2.85
CA LEU A 56 6.67 -5.50 -2.56
C LEU A 56 6.24 -5.80 -1.11
N ARG A 57 6.54 -6.99 -0.59
CA ARG A 57 6.31 -7.32 0.82
C ARG A 57 6.94 -6.33 1.79
N GLN A 58 8.18 -5.92 1.55
CA GLN A 58 8.90 -4.98 2.41
C GLN A 58 8.26 -3.59 2.35
N VAL A 59 7.73 -3.20 1.18
CA VAL A 59 6.96 -1.96 1.02
C VAL A 59 5.64 -2.00 1.80
N LEU A 60 4.92 -3.12 1.75
CA LEU A 60 3.69 -3.31 2.53
C LEU A 60 3.96 -3.34 4.03
N GLU A 61 5.05 -3.97 4.46
CA GLU A 61 5.47 -3.93 5.87
C GLU A 61 5.85 -2.51 6.29
N MET A 62 6.53 -1.76 5.43
CA MET A 62 6.82 -0.35 5.69
C MET A 62 5.55 0.48 5.86
N CYS A 63 4.56 0.29 4.99
CA CYS A 63 3.25 0.92 5.15
C CYS A 63 2.64 0.58 6.52
N ARG A 64 2.78 -0.67 6.97
CA ARG A 64 2.34 -1.10 8.30
C ARG A 64 3.09 -0.40 9.44
N GLU A 65 4.41 -0.22 9.32
CA GLU A 65 5.19 0.53 10.31
C GLU A 65 4.80 2.02 10.32
N ILE A 66 4.58 2.62 9.15
CA ILE A 66 4.06 3.99 9.04
C ILE A 66 2.69 4.11 9.72
N HIS A 67 1.80 3.14 9.53
CA HIS A 67 0.51 3.11 10.21
C HIS A 67 0.66 3.11 11.74
N LYS A 68 1.60 2.31 12.29
CA LYS A 68 1.88 2.27 13.73
C LYS A 68 2.45 3.57 14.27
N LEU A 69 3.27 4.28 13.49
CA LEU A 69 3.81 5.59 13.86
C LEU A 69 2.70 6.66 13.91
N ALA A 70 1.58 6.44 13.21
CA ALA A 70 0.44 7.34 13.16
C ALA A 70 0.81 8.79 12.78
N PRO A 71 1.35 9.05 11.57
CA PRO A 71 1.79 10.37 11.12
C PRO A 71 0.69 11.46 11.08
N PHE A 72 -0.58 11.10 11.03
CA PHE A 72 -1.69 12.06 10.90
C PHE A 72 -2.68 11.92 12.05
N GLN A 73 -3.29 13.03 12.46
CA GLN A 73 -4.33 13.03 13.50
C GLN A 73 -5.60 12.31 13.05
N PHE A 74 -5.97 12.47 11.79
CA PHE A 74 -7.18 11.88 11.19
C PHE A 74 -6.83 10.99 10.00
N PHE A 75 -7.69 10.01 9.74
CA PHE A 75 -7.60 9.12 8.57
C PHE A 75 -6.26 8.39 8.38
N ASN A 76 -5.48 8.18 9.43
CA ASN A 76 -4.17 7.52 9.34
C ASN A 76 -4.26 6.15 8.64
N GLY A 77 -5.11 5.24 9.13
CA GLY A 77 -5.31 3.93 8.52
C GLY A 77 -5.81 4.01 7.07
N ASN A 78 -6.75 4.91 6.79
CA ASN A 78 -7.29 5.11 5.44
C ASN A 78 -6.24 5.64 4.46
N THR A 79 -5.36 6.54 4.93
CA THR A 79 -4.25 7.09 4.15
C THR A 79 -3.29 6.00 3.76
N VAL A 80 -2.82 5.22 4.74
CA VAL A 80 -1.87 4.14 4.50
C VAL A 80 -2.49 3.06 3.59
N ALA A 81 -3.76 2.70 3.80
CA ALA A 81 -4.45 1.76 2.94
C ALA A 81 -4.58 2.27 1.49
N ALA A 82 -4.90 3.56 1.31
CA ALA A 82 -4.99 4.18 -0.02
C ALA A 82 -3.64 4.16 -0.73
N VAL A 83 -2.57 4.56 -0.05
CA VAL A 83 -1.20 4.52 -0.58
C VAL A 83 -0.75 3.09 -0.88
N ALA A 84 -0.99 2.13 0.03
CA ALA A 84 -0.57 0.75 -0.17
C ALA A 84 -1.20 0.10 -1.41
N LYS A 85 -2.44 0.48 -1.75
CA LYS A 85 -3.13 0.01 -2.95
C LYS A 85 -2.46 0.48 -4.24
N THR A 86 -1.85 1.66 -4.27
CA THR A 86 -1.19 2.17 -5.50
C THR A 86 -0.01 1.28 -5.91
N PHE A 87 0.69 0.67 -4.95
CA PHE A 87 1.79 -0.26 -5.24
C PHE A 87 1.32 -1.57 -5.86
N VAL A 88 0.06 -1.95 -5.69
CA VAL A 88 -0.45 -3.21 -6.23
C VAL A 88 -1.33 -3.03 -7.46
N GLU A 89 -1.83 -1.83 -7.71
CA GLU A 89 -2.91 -1.59 -8.67
C GLU A 89 -2.61 -2.14 -10.07
N ASP A 90 -1.42 -1.87 -10.64
CA ASP A 90 -1.02 -2.40 -11.95
C ASP A 90 -1.04 -3.95 -12.00
N MET A 91 -0.64 -4.60 -10.90
CA MET A 91 -0.67 -6.07 -10.78
C MET A 91 -2.09 -6.61 -10.56
N LEU A 92 -3.04 -5.78 -10.15
CA LEU A 92 -4.41 -6.23 -9.95
C LEU A 92 -5.26 -6.08 -11.21
N GLN A 93 -4.82 -5.30 -12.19
CA GLN A 93 -5.54 -5.10 -13.47
C GLN A 93 -5.64 -6.37 -14.33
N SER A 94 -4.72 -7.31 -14.20
CA SER A 94 -4.79 -8.58 -14.94
C SER A 94 -5.61 -9.67 -14.23
N LEU A 95 -6.01 -9.43 -12.97
CA LEU A 95 -6.83 -10.37 -12.22
C LEU A 95 -8.30 -10.14 -12.53
N PRO A 96 -9.15 -11.18 -12.47
CA PRO A 96 -10.58 -10.96 -12.58
C PRO A 96 -11.09 -10.06 -11.42
N PRO A 97 -12.17 -9.30 -11.62
CA PRO A 97 -12.55 -8.21 -10.71
C PRO A 97 -12.72 -8.61 -9.24
N VAL A 98 -13.24 -9.81 -8.98
CA VAL A 98 -13.45 -10.31 -7.62
C VAL A 98 -12.11 -10.57 -6.92
N GLN A 99 -11.16 -11.22 -7.60
CA GLN A 99 -9.83 -11.51 -7.08
C GLN A 99 -9.02 -10.23 -6.87
N ALA A 100 -9.11 -9.28 -7.82
CA ALA A 100 -8.53 -7.96 -7.67
C ALA A 100 -9.08 -7.26 -6.42
N GLN A 101 -10.40 -7.31 -6.18
CA GLN A 101 -11.01 -6.72 -4.99
C GLN A 101 -10.60 -7.41 -3.68
N ILE A 102 -10.48 -8.73 -3.68
CA ILE A 102 -9.96 -9.49 -2.54
C ILE A 102 -8.53 -9.03 -2.24
N ALA A 103 -7.65 -8.99 -3.24
CA ALA A 103 -6.27 -8.55 -3.06
C ALA A 103 -6.16 -7.10 -2.54
N ARG A 104 -6.95 -6.15 -3.08
CA ARG A 104 -7.00 -4.75 -2.57
C ARG A 104 -7.42 -4.70 -1.11
N SER A 105 -8.43 -5.48 -0.74
CA SER A 105 -8.93 -5.55 0.64
C SER A 105 -7.89 -6.16 1.57
N THR A 106 -7.25 -7.25 1.17
CA THR A 106 -6.18 -7.92 1.92
C THR A 106 -5.00 -6.97 2.15
N VAL A 107 -4.54 -6.25 1.12
CA VAL A 107 -3.47 -5.25 1.28
C VAL A 107 -3.87 -4.17 2.28
N SER A 108 -5.08 -3.63 2.14
CA SER A 108 -5.59 -2.58 3.04
C SER A 108 -5.65 -3.07 4.49
N HIS A 109 -6.21 -4.26 4.73
CA HIS A 109 -6.30 -4.86 6.05
C HIS A 109 -4.93 -5.21 6.64
N TYR A 110 -3.98 -5.62 5.80
CA TYR A 110 -2.64 -5.94 6.25
C TYR A 110 -1.91 -4.73 6.82
N VAL A 111 -1.88 -3.64 6.05
CA VAL A 111 -1.13 -2.43 6.43
C VAL A 111 -1.74 -1.72 7.62
N VAL A 112 -3.05 -1.84 7.84
CA VAL A 112 -3.71 -1.30 9.05
C VAL A 112 -3.74 -2.30 10.22
N GLY A 113 -3.12 -3.48 10.06
CA GLY A 113 -2.88 -4.44 11.14
C GLY A 113 -4.06 -5.35 11.49
N VAL A 114 -5.08 -5.43 10.64
CA VAL A 114 -6.26 -6.31 10.84
C VAL A 114 -5.90 -7.77 10.58
N ILE A 115 -5.08 -8.04 9.56
CA ILE A 115 -4.67 -9.40 9.19
C ILE A 115 -3.16 -9.65 9.42
N LYS A 116 -2.79 -10.93 9.53
CA LYS A 116 -1.42 -11.37 9.79
C LYS A 116 -0.62 -11.54 8.49
N PRO A 117 0.72 -11.52 8.53
CA PRO A 117 1.56 -11.72 7.33
C PRO A 117 1.26 -13.00 6.57
N ARG A 118 0.96 -14.10 7.28
CA ARG A 118 0.61 -15.37 6.65
C ARG A 118 -0.65 -15.28 5.79
N GLU A 119 -1.66 -14.52 6.22
CA GLU A 119 -2.90 -14.37 5.44
C GLU A 119 -2.68 -13.55 4.17
N LEU A 120 -1.84 -12.50 4.24
CA LEU A 120 -1.37 -11.78 3.05
C LEU A 120 -0.66 -12.74 2.07
N GLU A 121 0.21 -13.59 2.58
CA GLU A 121 0.93 -14.59 1.78
C GLU A 121 0.00 -15.58 1.10
N ASP A 122 -0.91 -16.17 1.86
CA ASP A 122 -1.83 -17.19 1.38
C ASP A 122 -2.72 -16.64 0.24
N VAL A 123 -3.22 -15.40 0.38
CA VAL A 123 -4.03 -14.73 -0.66
C VAL A 123 -3.20 -14.47 -1.92
N PHE A 124 -2.00 -13.90 -1.79
CA PHE A 124 -1.17 -13.59 -2.96
C PHE A 124 -0.64 -14.86 -3.64
N ALA A 125 -0.38 -15.93 -2.89
CA ALA A 125 0.00 -17.23 -3.43
C ALA A 125 -1.14 -17.88 -4.22
N ALA A 126 -2.39 -17.77 -3.73
CA ALA A 126 -3.57 -18.27 -4.44
C ALA A 126 -3.76 -17.59 -5.80
N PHE A 127 -3.35 -16.33 -5.94
CA PHE A 127 -3.50 -15.56 -7.17
C PHE A 127 -2.28 -15.64 -8.11
N ASP A 128 -1.12 -16.09 -7.63
CA ASP A 128 0.08 -16.27 -8.46
C ASP A 128 -0.17 -17.25 -9.63
N GLY A 129 -1.05 -18.25 -9.45
CA GLY A 129 -1.47 -19.16 -10.53
C GLY A 129 -2.39 -18.50 -11.56
N LEU A 130 -3.32 -17.65 -11.12
CA LEU A 130 -4.25 -16.93 -12.01
C LEU A 130 -3.51 -15.88 -12.86
N TRP A 131 -2.50 -15.23 -12.29
CA TRP A 131 -1.62 -14.31 -13.02
C TRP A 131 -0.86 -15.00 -14.17
N ARG A 132 -0.33 -16.22 -13.95
CA ARG A 132 0.39 -16.97 -14.98
C ARG A 132 -0.48 -17.36 -16.18
N HIS A 133 -1.79 -17.47 -15.98
CA HIS A 133 -2.75 -17.83 -17.02
C HIS A 133 -3.49 -16.62 -17.62
N GLY A 134 -3.52 -15.48 -16.92
CA GLY A 134 -4.11 -14.21 -17.39
C GLY A 134 -3.22 -13.38 -18.33
N GLY A 135 -1.98 -13.81 -18.59
CA GLY A 135 -1.03 -13.13 -19.48
C GLY A 135 -1.18 -13.43 -20.97
N ALA A 136 -2.14 -14.25 -21.38
CA ALA A 136 -2.43 -14.47 -22.79
C ALA A 136 -3.53 -13.51 -23.27
N ALA A 137 -3.14 -12.37 -23.83
CA ALA A 137 -4.01 -11.69 -24.79
C ALA A 137 -4.23 -12.64 -25.99
N PRO A 138 -5.46 -12.86 -26.47
CA PRO A 138 -5.65 -13.55 -27.73
C PRO A 138 -5.05 -12.69 -28.87
N PRO A 139 -4.39 -13.30 -29.87
CA PRO A 139 -3.84 -12.55 -30.98
C PRO A 139 -4.95 -12.01 -31.89
N LYS A 140 -4.87 -10.68 -32.07
CA LYS A 140 -5.54 -9.77 -33.03
C LYS A 140 -7.02 -9.48 -32.84
#